data_AF-A0AAW8VHY3-F1
#
_entry.id   AF-A0AAW8VHY3-F1
#
_cell.length_a   1.000
_cell.length_b   1.000
_cell.length_c   1.000
_cell.angle_alpha   90.00
_cell.angle_beta   90.00
_cell.angle_gamma   90.00
#
_symmetry.space_group_name_H-M   'P 1'
#
loop_
_entity.id
_entity.type
_entity.pdbx_description
1 polymer ?
#
loop_
_entity_poly.entity_id
_entity_poly.type
_entity_poly.pdbx_seq_one_letter_code
_entity_poly.pdbx_strand_id
1 'polypeptide(L)'
;MKVNGNGLVEIYGEKTKERGFFCMKLLAFLNTEAEPGTEAYAELWEQRFNEAKLGACAYRGKCPIYARTAKKGIQQNLFAQL
;
A
#
# COMPACT_ATOMS: atom_id res chain seq x y z
N MET A 1 10.88 32.21 6.19
CA MET A 1 9.45 31.94 6.02
C MET A 1 9.32 30.73 5.11
N LYS A 2 8.77 29.60 5.58
CA LYS A 2 8.55 28.42 4.72
C LYS A 2 7.20 28.57 4.04
N VAL A 3 7.20 28.69 2.73
CA VAL A 3 6.00 28.63 1.90
C VAL A 3 5.64 27.15 1.72
N ASN A 4 4.45 26.76 2.17
CA ASN A 4 3.92 25.42 1.88
C ASN A 4 3.22 25.51 0.53
N GLY A 5 3.51 24.58 -0.39
CA GLY A 5 2.87 24.55 -1.71
C GLY A 5 1.38 24.22 -1.58
N ASN A 6 0.55 24.95 -2.32
CA ASN A 6 -0.91 24.84 -2.25
C ASN A 6 -1.44 23.70 -3.16
N GLY A 7 -0.57 22.83 -3.66
CA GLY A 7 -0.91 21.77 -4.64
C GLY A 7 -1.23 22.26 -6.06
N LEU A 8 -1.22 23.57 -6.31
CA LEU A 8 -1.50 24.17 -7.63
C LEU A 8 -0.26 24.32 -8.52
N VAL A 9 0.93 24.29 -7.93
CA VAL A 9 2.22 24.39 -8.63
C VAL A 9 3.19 23.42 -7.97
N GLU A 10 3.83 22.56 -8.76
CA GLU A 10 4.89 21.68 -8.26
C GLU A 10 6.14 22.52 -7.95
N ILE A 11 6.47 22.65 -6.67
CA ILE A 11 7.70 23.33 -6.23
C ILE A 11 8.84 22.32 -6.34
N TYR A 12 9.72 22.53 -7.32
CA TYR A 12 10.92 21.70 -7.53
C TYR A 12 11.81 21.72 -6.27
N GLY A 13 11.82 20.62 -5.52
CA GLY A 13 12.55 20.48 -4.25
C GLY A 13 11.72 19.97 -3.07
N GLU A 14 10.39 19.91 -3.19
CA GLU A 14 9.55 19.25 -2.19
C GLU A 14 9.67 17.72 -2.35
N LYS A 15 10.18 17.03 -1.32
CA LYS A 15 10.22 15.56 -1.31
C LYS A 15 8.80 15.04 -1.34
N THR A 16 8.33 14.57 -2.49
CA THR A 16 7.14 13.74 -2.61
C THR A 16 7.32 12.57 -1.64
N LYS A 17 6.55 12.56 -0.55
CA LYS A 17 6.44 11.39 0.31
C LYS A 17 5.61 10.37 -0.45
N GLU A 18 6.24 9.65 -1.37
CA GLU A 18 5.66 8.44 -1.91
C GLU A 18 5.34 7.52 -0.73
N ARG A 19 4.05 7.33 -0.47
CA ARG A 19 3.58 6.30 0.44
C ARG A 19 3.54 5.01 -0.37
N GLY A 20 4.72 4.49 -0.71
CA GLY A 20 4.85 3.24 -1.43
C GLY A 20 4.05 2.14 -0.73
N PHE A 21 3.05 1.60 -1.42
CA PHE A 21 2.27 0.47 -0.95
C PHE A 21 3.01 -0.81 -1.37
N PHE A 22 4.14 -1.11 -0.74
CA PHE A 22 4.87 -2.35 -0.99
C PHE A 22 5.22 -3.02 0.34
N CYS A 23 4.46 -4.05 0.68
CA CYS A 23 4.68 -4.81 1.89
C CYS A 23 5.59 -6.00 1.58
N MET A 24 6.86 -5.98 1.99
CA MET A 24 7.78 -7.13 1.82
C MET A 24 7.22 -8.46 2.37
N LYS A 25 6.28 -8.40 3.34
CA LYS A 25 5.61 -9.61 3.86
C LYS A 25 4.62 -10.23 2.89
N LEU A 26 4.14 -9.49 1.88
CA LEU A 26 3.27 -10.01 0.84
C LEU A 26 3.94 -11.20 0.13
N LEU A 27 5.22 -11.06 -0.24
CA LEU A 27 5.98 -12.11 -0.92
C LEU A 27 6.05 -13.39 -0.09
N ALA A 28 6.30 -13.28 1.22
CA ALA A 28 6.35 -14.43 2.11
C ALA A 28 5.00 -15.17 2.20
N PHE A 29 3.88 -14.47 2.05
CA PHE A 29 2.56 -15.11 2.01
C PHE A 29 2.26 -15.73 0.64
N LEU A 30 2.62 -15.05 -0.45
CA LEU A 30 2.44 -15.57 -1.81
C LEU A 30 3.20 -16.88 -2.02
N ASN A 31 4.43 -17.00 -1.48
CA ASN A 31 5.22 -18.23 -1.53
C ASN A 31 4.55 -19.42 -0.80
N THR A 32 3.52 -19.18 0.01
CA THR A 32 2.74 -20.26 0.65
C THR A 32 1.51 -20.68 -0.17
N GLU A 33 1.12 -19.89 -1.17
CA GLU A 33 -0.08 -20.10 -2.00
C GLU A 33 0.27 -20.52 -3.42
N ALA A 34 1.43 -20.10 -3.95
CA ALA A 34 1.88 -20.43 -5.29
C ALA A 34 3.42 -20.58 -5.36
N GLU A 35 3.90 -21.35 -6.33
CA GLU A 35 5.33 -21.53 -6.61
C GLU A 35 5.90 -20.29 -7.31
N PRO A 36 6.95 -19.65 -6.78
CA PRO A 36 7.59 -18.49 -7.41
C PRO A 36 8.03 -18.76 -8.85
N GLY A 37 7.88 -17.75 -9.73
CA GLY A 37 8.29 -17.84 -11.12
C GLY A 37 7.29 -18.51 -12.06
N THR A 38 6.13 -18.93 -11.56
CA THR A 38 5.01 -19.43 -12.37
C THR A 38 4.06 -18.30 -12.78
N GLU A 39 3.29 -18.49 -13.85
CA GLU A 39 2.24 -17.55 -14.26
C GLU A 39 1.17 -17.37 -13.17
N ALA A 40 0.76 -18.47 -12.53
CA ALA A 40 -0.17 -18.44 -11.39
C ALA A 40 0.33 -17.56 -10.23
N TYR A 41 1.65 -17.55 -9.98
CA TYR A 41 2.25 -16.68 -8.97
C TYR A 41 2.17 -15.20 -9.38
N ALA A 42 2.40 -14.89 -10.66
CA ALA A 42 2.31 -13.53 -11.18
C ALA A 42 0.87 -12.98 -11.10
N GLU A 43 -0.12 -13.79 -11.47
CA GLU A 43 -1.54 -13.44 -11.34
C GLU A 43 -1.93 -13.23 -9.87
N LEU A 44 -1.52 -14.16 -8.99
CA LEU A 44 -1.78 -14.05 -7.56
C LEU A 44 -1.11 -12.81 -6.97
N TRP A 45 0.12 -12.50 -7.39
CA TRP A 45 0.80 -11.27 -6.99
C TRP A 45 -0.03 -10.04 -7.36
N GLU A 46 -0.44 -9.90 -8.62
CA GLU A 46 -1.20 -8.75 -9.10
C GLU A 46 -2.52 -8.59 -8.35
N GLN A 47 -3.26 -9.68 -8.19
CA GLN A 47 -4.53 -9.67 -7.46
C GLN A 47 -4.32 -9.21 -6.01
N ARG A 48 -3.41 -9.85 -5.26
CA ARG A 48 -3.19 -9.54 -3.84
C ARG A 48 -2.63 -8.15 -3.64
N PHE A 49 -1.81 -7.67 -4.56
CA PHE A 49 -1.29 -6.31 -4.54
C PHE A 49 -2.42 -5.30 -4.72
N ASN A 50 -3.30 -5.50 -5.70
CA ASN A 50 -4.44 -4.62 -5.98
C ASN A 50 -5.47 -4.62 -4.83
N GLU A 51 -5.83 -5.78 -4.30
CA GLU A 51 -6.70 -5.90 -3.12
C GLU A 51 -6.13 -5.10 -1.94
N ALA A 52 -4.84 -5.25 -1.69
CA ALA A 52 -4.21 -4.62 -0.54
C ALA A 52 -4.03 -3.10 -0.75
N LYS A 53 -3.80 -2.63 -1.99
CA LYS A 53 -3.80 -1.20 -2.38
C LYS A 53 -5.15 -0.53 -2.07
N LEU A 54 -6.25 -1.27 -2.22
CA LEU A 54 -7.61 -0.83 -1.88
C LEU A 54 -7.94 -0.98 -0.38
N GLY A 55 -6.98 -1.38 0.46
CA GLY A 55 -7.18 -1.62 1.89
C GLY A 55 -7.82 -2.97 2.24
N ALA A 56 -8.11 -3.80 1.23
CA ALA A 56 -8.74 -5.12 1.36
C ALA A 56 -7.71 -6.25 1.42
N CYS A 57 -6.60 -6.06 2.15
CA CYS A 57 -5.52 -7.06 2.21
C CYS A 57 -6.03 -8.42 2.73
N ALA A 58 -5.94 -9.45 1.88
CA ALA A 58 -6.32 -10.84 2.22
C ALA A 58 -5.61 -11.37 3.48
N TYR A 59 -4.42 -10.86 3.77
CA TYR A 59 -3.58 -11.30 4.89
C TYR A 59 -3.82 -10.52 6.18
N ARG A 60 -4.83 -9.64 6.24
CA ARG A 60 -5.10 -8.75 7.39
C ARG A 60 -5.13 -9.46 8.76
N GLY A 61 -5.64 -10.69 8.81
CA GLY A 61 -5.74 -11.47 10.05
C GLY A 61 -4.42 -12.01 10.58
N LYS A 62 -3.42 -12.19 9.70
CA LYS A 62 -2.09 -12.76 10.05
C LYS A 62 -0.92 -11.81 9.82
N CYS A 63 -1.16 -10.65 9.19
CA CYS A 63 -0.11 -9.71 8.85
C CYS A 63 0.17 -8.74 10.00
N PRO A 64 1.36 -8.79 10.64
CA PRO A 64 1.70 -7.90 11.76
C PRO A 64 1.82 -6.43 11.32
N ILE A 65 2.06 -6.17 10.03
CA ILE A 65 2.10 -4.80 9.49
C ILE A 65 0.69 -4.23 9.43
N TYR A 66 -0.28 -5.00 8.93
CA TYR A 66 -1.68 -4.58 8.89
C TYR A 66 -2.21 -4.30 10.31
N ALA A 67 -1.92 -5.17 11.28
CA ALA A 67 -2.31 -4.98 12.68
C ALA A 67 -1.72 -3.70 13.31
N ARG A 68 -0.53 -3.25 12.87
CA ARG A 68 0.08 -1.99 13.30
C ARG A 68 -0.53 -0.77 12.62
N THR A 69 -0.86 -0.87 11.34
CA THR A 69 -1.46 0.23 10.57
C THR A 69 -2.91 0.47 10.96
N ALA A 70 -3.72 -0.58 11.17
CA ALA A 70 -5.11 -0.47 11.59
C ALA A 70 -5.28 0.17 12.99
N LYS A 71 -4.27 0.05 13.87
CA LYS A 71 -4.27 0.67 15.21
C LYS A 71 -3.90 2.15 15.19
N LYS A 72 -3.22 2.64 14.15
CA LYS A 72 -2.95 4.07 13.96
C LYS A 72 -4.06 4.64 13.10
N GLY A 73 -5.18 5.00 13.73
CA GLY A 73 -6.22 5.81 13.12
C GLY A 73 -5.68 7.18 12.74
N ILE A 74 -5.03 7.29 11.58
CA ILE A 74 -4.71 8.56 10.93
C ILE A 74 -5.55 8.58 9.66
N GLN A 75 -6.80 9.02 9.85
CA GLN A 75 -7.67 9.68 8.87
C GLN A 75 -7.31 9.39 7.40
N GLN A 76 -7.91 8.34 6.83
CA GLN A 76 -7.90 8.07 5.37
C GLN A 76 -9.17 8.63 4.71
N ASN A 77 -9.62 9.82 5.12
CA ASN A 77 -10.73 10.52 4.49
C ASN A 77 -10.21 11.63 3.57
N LEU A 78 -9.26 11.33 2.66
CA LEU A 78 -8.82 12.35 1.70
C LEU A 78 -9.59 12.31 0.37
N PHE A 79 -10.33 11.24 0.05
CA PHE A 79 -11.09 11.15 -1.21
C PHE A 79 -12.41 10.37 -1.12
N ALA A 80 -13.07 10.31 0.05
CA ALA A 80 -14.44 9.76 0.14
C ALA A 80 -15.53 10.79 -0.22
N GLN A 81 -15.15 11.96 -0.71
CA GLN A 81 -16.05 12.99 -1.21
C GLN A 81 -15.46 13.55 -2.48
N LEU A 82 -15.86 12.97 -3.62
CA LEU A 82 -16.20 13.63 -4.89
C LEU A 82 -16.70 12.54 -5.86
#